data_AF-A0A955GHA7-F1
#
_entry.id   AF-A0A955GHA7-F1
#
_cell.length_a   1.000
_cell.length_b   1.000
_cell.length_c   1.000
_cell.angle_alpha   90.00
_cell.angle_beta   90.00
_cell.angle_gamma   90.00
#
_symmetry.space_group_name_H-M   'P 1'
#
loop_
_entity.id
_entity.type
_entity.pdbx_description
1 polymer ?
#
loop_
_entity_poly.entity_id
_entity_poly.type
_entity_poly.pdbx_seq_one_letter_code
_entity_poly.pdbx_strand_id
1 'polypeptide(L)'
;MLMIGYELCEVFKGDRWVAPQAREVVIDPDRVPILTSSIDFGITPFKRTSVLHGRCFEDTGSVALRLAGLFDEHRNNYPSLSIKGASCAEAEASVAPNEPGEVKVVGMLNADVFDRVRQVSELLRAQGVLTEWPFYSARLKKFPNDSLDGPARLPIKLLREHLKEAYTSNLSSQLGVYDKEVYPRMKYALSEWQIIGLLGCAQKVVDGLDGFDFGVMYRGMLSNVRIGELTKFVTKAELNAHLSSAIRALQARDLDGFGFERDLRALDPDSEQDLEKYLRQVLPQIIGENLAHFHGTGCFHKYLHPGNFTIAGEIVDLDSVRNGELFEDDEMVGPYEFHYDLLMAMQQLRETYKQHFHESEEAADIAEAILIDAYSAVRMLSQNITDIEILLLDSALILSRDITSETSLNPIAVDKDELIYEMIRRSILHFHEGCQDAECVGGIVEVIGMVLPRAQRIVSAHLEAQGLGQVPDYLVLKNIALVDLNRLVIKIQQDLRN
;
A
#
# COMPACT_ATOMS: atom_id res chain seq x y z
N MET A 1 45.19 19.43 -14.14
CA MET A 1 45.13 18.61 -15.37
C MET A 1 45.27 17.16 -14.93
N LEU A 2 44.15 16.51 -14.60
CA LEU A 2 44.11 15.17 -14.01
C LEU A 2 43.68 14.18 -15.10
N MET A 3 44.60 13.26 -15.42
CA MET A 3 44.38 12.14 -16.32
C MET A 3 43.31 11.22 -15.74
N ILE A 4 42.21 11.07 -16.47
CA ILE A 4 41.23 10.00 -16.28
C ILE A 4 41.81 8.78 -17.01
N GLY A 5 42.51 7.94 -16.25
CA GLY A 5 42.95 6.62 -16.70
C GLY A 5 41.83 5.61 -16.49
N TYR A 6 41.24 5.16 -17.60
CA TYR A 6 40.47 3.93 -17.64
C TYR A 6 41.42 2.75 -17.41
N GLU A 7 41.24 2.07 -16.28
CA GLU A 7 41.47 0.63 -16.08
C GLU A 7 40.43 0.16 -15.06
N LEU A 8 39.16 0.23 -15.47
CA LEU A 8 38.05 -0.55 -14.89
C LEU A 8 38.30 -2.02 -15.28
N CYS A 9 39.25 -2.67 -14.59
CA CYS A 9 39.47 -4.09 -14.74
C CYS A 9 38.21 -4.85 -14.31
N GLU A 10 37.76 -5.70 -15.22
CA GLU A 10 37.03 -6.96 -15.06
C GLU A 10 36.88 -7.50 -13.62
N VAL A 11 35.82 -8.28 -13.39
CA VAL A 11 35.67 -9.25 -12.27
C VAL A 11 34.95 -8.73 -11.01
N PHE A 12 33.77 -8.13 -11.15
CA PHE A 12 32.70 -8.31 -10.16
C PHE A 12 31.99 -9.65 -10.43
N LYS A 13 32.62 -10.76 -10.03
CA LYS A 13 31.97 -12.08 -9.99
C LYS A 13 31.06 -12.15 -8.75
N GLY A 14 29.76 -11.87 -8.92
CA GLY A 14 28.70 -12.13 -7.95
C GLY A 14 27.72 -10.94 -7.75
N ASP A 15 26.46 -11.14 -8.19
CA ASP A 15 25.17 -10.52 -7.82
C ASP A 15 25.06 -9.10 -7.23
N ARG A 16 25.96 -8.15 -7.52
CA ARG A 16 25.84 -6.77 -6.99
C ARG A 16 26.26 -5.70 -8.00
N TRP A 17 25.38 -4.72 -8.20
CA TRP A 17 25.64 -3.48 -8.94
C TRP A 17 26.18 -2.38 -8.00
N VAL A 18 27.18 -1.61 -8.46
CA VAL A 18 27.72 -0.43 -7.75
C VAL A 18 27.89 0.71 -8.77
N ALA A 19 27.42 1.91 -8.43
CA ALA A 19 27.47 3.08 -9.31
C ALA A 19 28.94 3.49 -9.63
N PRO A 20 29.26 3.90 -10.88
CA PRO A 20 30.63 4.22 -11.31
C PRO A 20 31.33 5.38 -10.58
N GLN A 21 30.62 6.11 -9.71
CA GLN A 21 31.10 7.33 -9.06
C GLN A 21 31.31 7.17 -7.54
N ALA A 22 31.12 5.97 -7.00
CA ALA A 22 31.34 5.69 -5.59
C ALA A 22 32.83 5.87 -5.20
N ARG A 23 33.12 6.78 -4.26
CA ARG A 23 34.48 7.01 -3.77
C ARG A 23 34.94 5.99 -2.72
N GLU A 24 34.00 5.38 -2.01
CA GLU A 24 34.25 4.29 -1.06
C GLU A 24 32.91 3.59 -0.80
N VAL A 25 32.86 2.26 -0.89
CA VAL A 25 31.74 1.48 -0.36
C VAL A 25 32.27 0.80 0.89
N VAL A 26 31.79 1.20 2.08
CA VAL A 26 32.09 0.49 3.32
C VAL A 26 31.20 -0.75 3.36
N ILE A 27 31.55 -1.76 2.57
CA ILE A 27 31.00 -3.10 2.74
C ILE A 27 31.90 -3.78 3.76
N ASP A 28 31.46 -3.83 5.01
CA ASP A 28 32.01 -4.84 5.91
C ASP A 28 31.54 -6.21 5.37
N PRO A 29 32.46 -7.10 4.98
CA PRO A 29 32.13 -8.40 4.40
C PRO A 29 31.32 -9.31 5.36
N ASP A 30 31.26 -8.99 6.65
CA ASP A 30 30.53 -9.71 7.70
C ASP A 30 29.47 -8.84 8.43
N ARG A 31 29.22 -7.59 8.02
CA ARG A 31 28.31 -6.67 8.73
C ARG A 31 27.51 -5.79 7.80
N VAL A 32 26.27 -6.21 7.59
CA VAL A 32 25.17 -5.24 7.52
C VAL A 32 25.22 -4.42 8.82
N PRO A 33 25.19 -3.08 8.78
CA PRO A 33 24.84 -2.27 9.95
C PRO A 33 23.41 -2.64 10.36
N ILE A 34 23.27 -3.64 11.21
CA ILE A 34 22.00 -3.95 11.84
C ILE A 34 21.96 -3.05 13.06
N LEU A 35 21.05 -2.09 13.00
CA LEU A 35 20.94 -1.02 13.98
C LEU A 35 20.19 -1.56 15.18
N THR A 36 20.97 -1.90 16.18
CA THR A 36 20.42 -2.25 17.48
C THR A 36 19.89 -0.98 18.13
N SER A 37 18.79 -1.11 18.86
CA SER A 37 18.08 0.00 19.54
C SER A 37 18.92 0.71 20.62
N SER A 38 20.14 0.25 20.86
CA SER A 38 21.07 0.69 21.91
C SER A 38 22.25 1.54 21.43
N ILE A 39 22.30 1.97 20.16
CA ILE A 39 23.42 2.77 19.64
C ILE A 39 23.25 4.26 20.00
N ASP A 40 23.63 4.59 21.23
CA ASP A 40 23.91 5.96 21.67
C ASP A 40 25.40 6.26 21.47
N PHE A 41 25.80 6.52 20.21
CA PHE A 41 27.00 7.31 19.95
C PHE A 41 26.49 8.72 19.70
N GLY A 42 26.94 9.72 20.45
CA GLY A 42 26.43 11.10 20.43
C GLY A 42 26.43 11.86 19.07
N ILE A 43 26.63 11.16 17.96
CA ILE A 43 26.30 11.51 16.58
C ILE A 43 25.88 10.20 15.87
N THR A 44 24.65 9.72 16.07
CA THR A 44 24.20 8.46 15.46
C THR A 44 23.91 8.70 13.98
N PRO A 45 24.58 8.00 13.04
CA PRO A 45 24.37 8.20 11.60
C PRO A 45 23.06 7.60 11.09
N PHE A 46 22.28 6.97 11.97
CA PHE A 46 21.00 6.39 11.64
C PHE A 46 19.94 6.85 12.63
N LYS A 47 18.79 7.24 12.09
CA LYS A 47 17.61 7.66 12.86
C LYS A 47 16.47 6.69 12.56
N ARG A 48 15.63 6.36 13.55
CA ARG A 48 14.34 5.71 13.22
C ARG A 48 13.57 6.65 12.30
N THR A 49 13.10 6.14 11.16
CA THR A 49 12.30 6.94 10.22
C THR A 49 11.08 7.51 10.93
N SER A 50 10.42 6.70 11.78
CA SER A 50 9.45 7.16 12.76
C SER A 50 9.12 6.09 13.79
N VAL A 51 8.20 6.41 14.71
CA VAL A 51 7.58 5.45 15.65
C VAL A 51 6.62 4.47 14.97
N LEU A 52 6.08 4.79 13.79
CA LEU A 52 5.17 3.91 13.03
C LEU A 52 5.93 2.95 12.11
N HIS A 53 7.16 3.30 11.72
CA HIS A 53 8.04 2.45 10.94
C HIS A 53 8.87 1.52 11.84
N GLY A 54 8.21 0.53 12.44
CA GLY A 54 8.87 -0.47 13.30
C GLY A 54 10.01 -1.27 12.65
N ARG A 55 10.22 -1.11 11.33
CA ARG A 55 11.17 -1.88 10.50
C ARG A 55 12.24 -1.04 9.80
N CYS A 56 12.13 0.31 9.81
CA CYS A 56 12.95 1.18 8.95
C CYS A 56 13.81 2.16 9.73
N PHE A 57 15.08 2.24 9.33
CA PHE A 57 16.02 3.27 9.78
C PHE A 57 16.44 4.12 8.58
N GLU A 58 16.54 5.42 8.79
CA GLU A 58 17.10 6.38 7.85
C GLU A 58 18.61 6.53 8.08
N ASP A 59 19.41 6.49 7.02
CA ASP A 59 20.86 6.79 7.07
C ASP A 59 21.10 8.29 6.92
N THR A 60 21.00 9.03 8.03
CA THR A 60 21.17 10.49 8.08
C THR A 60 22.62 10.92 7.88
N GLY A 61 23.58 10.03 8.14
CA GLY A 61 25.01 10.30 8.03
C GLY A 61 25.63 9.94 6.68
N SER A 62 24.86 9.35 5.76
CA SER A 62 25.37 8.74 4.53
C SER A 62 26.52 7.77 4.81
N VAL A 63 26.41 7.03 5.92
CA VAL A 63 27.49 6.17 6.41
C VAL A 63 27.63 4.90 5.57
N ALA A 64 26.54 4.37 5.03
CA ALA A 64 26.59 3.23 4.11
C ALA A 64 27.01 3.64 2.69
N LEU A 65 26.64 4.85 2.25
CA LEU A 65 26.92 5.35 0.89
C LEU A 65 27.27 6.84 0.92
N ARG A 66 28.57 7.17 0.91
CA ARG A 66 29.06 8.55 0.71
C ARG A 66 28.99 8.94 -0.76
N LEU A 67 27.79 9.12 -1.29
CA LEU A 67 27.54 9.47 -2.69
C LEU A 67 27.05 10.91 -2.84
N ALA A 68 27.49 11.58 -3.91
CA ALA A 68 27.04 12.90 -4.33
C ALA A 68 25.66 12.82 -5.03
N GLY A 69 24.68 12.20 -4.36
CA GLY A 69 23.39 11.80 -4.93
C GLY A 69 23.40 10.33 -5.34
N LEU A 70 22.35 9.60 -4.97
CA LEU A 70 22.15 8.20 -5.34
C LEU A 70 21.25 8.17 -6.57
N PHE A 71 21.82 7.79 -7.71
CA PHE A 71 21.12 7.77 -8.99
C PHE A 71 20.89 6.34 -9.47
N ASP A 72 19.66 6.07 -9.92
CA ASP A 72 19.33 4.79 -10.54
C ASP A 72 19.74 4.74 -12.02
N GLU A 73 19.46 3.62 -12.69
CA GLU A 73 19.72 3.39 -14.12
C GLU A 73 18.96 4.35 -15.05
N HIS A 74 17.90 4.99 -14.56
CA HIS A 74 17.11 6.01 -15.24
C HIS A 74 17.52 7.43 -14.86
N ARG A 75 18.59 7.61 -14.06
CA ARG A 75 19.09 8.88 -13.54
C ARG A 75 18.13 9.58 -12.57
N ASN A 76 17.22 8.85 -11.94
CA ASN A 76 16.42 9.37 -10.84
C ASN A 76 17.30 9.52 -9.60
N ASN A 77 17.29 10.70 -8.98
CA ASN A 77 17.99 10.93 -7.72
C ASN A 77 17.13 10.53 -6.52
N TYR A 78 17.73 9.79 -5.59
CA TYR A 78 17.11 9.34 -4.34
C TYR A 78 17.85 9.94 -3.14
N PRO A 79 17.42 11.12 -2.64
CA PRO A 79 18.11 11.84 -1.57
C PRO A 79 17.93 11.19 -0.18
N SER A 80 16.93 10.32 -0.01
CA SER A 80 16.67 9.62 1.24
C SER A 80 17.03 8.15 1.12
N LEU A 81 17.72 7.63 2.14
CA LEU A 81 18.08 6.21 2.23
C LEU A 81 17.41 5.59 3.44
N SER A 82 16.84 4.40 3.28
CA SER A 82 16.34 3.62 4.41
C SER A 82 16.74 2.15 4.36
N ILE A 83 16.79 1.52 5.54
CA ILE A 83 17.09 0.10 5.73
C ILE A 83 15.85 -0.60 6.25
N LYS A 84 15.31 -1.58 5.53
CA LYS A 84 14.23 -2.48 5.97
C LYS A 84 14.81 -3.78 6.52
N GLY A 85 14.18 -4.33 7.55
CA GLY A 85 14.48 -5.66 8.09
C GLY A 85 15.58 -5.68 9.16
N ALA A 86 15.95 -4.51 9.69
CA ALA A 86 17.08 -4.36 10.61
C ALA A 86 16.67 -4.19 12.10
N SER A 87 15.39 -4.36 12.46
CA SER A 87 14.89 -4.11 13.82
C SER A 87 14.60 -5.42 14.56
N CYS A 88 15.12 -5.56 15.79
CA CYS A 88 14.80 -6.68 16.69
C CYS A 88 14.19 -6.27 18.02
N ALA A 89 13.92 -4.99 18.23
CA ALA A 89 13.41 -4.51 19.52
C ALA A 89 12.09 -5.21 19.92
N GLU A 90 11.30 -5.63 18.93
CA GLU A 90 9.97 -6.23 19.08
C GLU A 90 9.77 -7.36 18.05
N ALA A 91 10.75 -8.26 17.94
CA ALA A 91 10.66 -9.36 16.99
C ALA A 91 9.56 -10.35 17.40
N GLU A 92 8.45 -10.33 16.66
CA GLU A 92 7.30 -11.22 16.85
C GLU A 92 6.96 -11.90 15.53
N ALA A 93 6.76 -13.22 15.56
CA ALA A 93 6.29 -13.98 14.40
C ALA A 93 4.76 -14.08 14.43
N SER A 94 4.11 -13.99 13.27
CA SER A 94 2.66 -14.16 13.14
C SER A 94 2.30 -14.81 11.81
N VAL A 95 1.15 -15.48 11.75
CA VAL A 95 0.59 -15.97 10.49
C VAL A 95 0.25 -14.78 9.60
N ALA A 96 0.70 -14.83 8.35
CA ALA A 96 0.44 -13.83 7.34
C ALA A 96 0.25 -14.53 5.98
N PRO A 97 -0.99 -14.86 5.58
CA PRO A 97 -1.26 -15.71 4.41
C PRO A 97 -0.72 -15.19 3.07
N ASN A 98 -0.37 -13.91 2.99
CA ASN A 98 0.14 -13.27 1.78
C ASN A 98 1.67 -13.11 1.77
N GLU A 99 2.37 -13.57 2.80
CA GLU A 99 3.84 -13.53 2.88
C GLU A 99 4.43 -14.88 2.44
N PRO A 100 5.65 -14.92 1.91
CA PRO A 100 6.33 -16.19 1.61
C PRO A 100 6.44 -17.07 2.87
N GLY A 101 5.96 -18.31 2.75
CA GLY A 101 5.89 -19.25 3.88
C GLY A 101 4.76 -18.95 4.87
N GLU A 102 3.81 -18.08 4.51
CA GLU A 102 2.66 -17.66 5.33
C GLU A 102 3.01 -17.08 6.71
N VAL A 103 4.23 -16.57 6.87
CA VAL A 103 4.74 -16.06 8.14
C VAL A 103 5.36 -14.68 7.96
N LYS A 104 4.98 -13.77 8.84
CA LYS A 104 5.59 -12.45 9.00
C LYS A 104 6.38 -12.40 10.29
N VAL A 105 7.56 -11.79 10.26
CA VAL A 105 8.33 -11.45 11.47
C VAL A 105 8.43 -9.94 11.58
N VAL A 106 7.84 -9.36 12.62
CA VAL A 106 7.88 -7.93 12.91
C VAL A 106 9.33 -7.47 13.06
N GLY A 107 9.68 -6.33 12.44
CA GLY A 107 11.04 -5.79 12.46
C GLY A 107 12.00 -6.37 11.41
N MET A 108 11.68 -7.54 10.83
CA MET A 108 12.57 -8.31 9.97
C MET A 108 11.99 -8.48 8.55
N LEU A 109 12.84 -8.87 7.60
CA LEU A 109 12.47 -9.09 6.21
C LEU A 109 12.89 -10.51 5.79
N ASN A 110 12.02 -11.21 5.06
CA ASN A 110 12.43 -12.44 4.38
C ASN A 110 13.28 -12.06 3.16
N ALA A 111 14.51 -12.56 3.07
CA ALA A 111 15.44 -12.24 2.00
C ALA A 111 14.89 -12.58 0.61
N ASP A 112 14.01 -13.58 0.51
CA ASP A 112 13.41 -13.99 -0.77
C ASP A 112 12.41 -12.96 -1.31
N VAL A 113 11.90 -12.07 -0.45
CA VAL A 113 11.02 -10.95 -0.86
C VAL A 113 11.78 -9.89 -1.66
N PHE A 114 13.10 -9.79 -1.49
CA PHE A 114 13.90 -8.76 -2.14
C PHE A 114 13.80 -8.82 -3.67
N ASP A 115 13.88 -10.03 -4.25
CA ASP A 115 13.87 -10.18 -5.71
C ASP A 115 12.52 -9.79 -6.30
N ARG A 116 11.42 -10.04 -5.59
CA ARG A 116 10.08 -9.57 -5.97
C ARG A 116 10.02 -8.05 -5.95
N VAL A 117 10.38 -7.43 -4.83
CA VAL A 117 10.36 -5.96 -4.66
C VAL A 117 11.25 -5.28 -5.70
N ARG A 118 12.42 -5.85 -6.00
CA ARG A 118 13.35 -5.35 -7.00
C ARG A 118 12.74 -5.39 -8.40
N GLN A 119 12.17 -6.52 -8.82
CA GLN A 119 11.54 -6.66 -10.14
C GLN A 119 10.34 -5.72 -10.30
N VAL A 120 9.49 -5.59 -9.29
CA VAL A 120 8.38 -4.62 -9.29
C VAL A 120 8.91 -3.20 -9.39
N SER A 121 9.88 -2.82 -8.55
CA SER A 121 10.47 -1.47 -8.59
C SER A 121 11.10 -1.15 -9.95
N GLU A 122 11.82 -2.08 -10.55
CA GLU A 122 12.41 -1.92 -11.90
C GLU A 122 11.32 -1.68 -12.96
N LEU A 123 10.25 -2.50 -12.97
CA LEU A 123 9.11 -2.30 -13.86
C LEU A 123 8.49 -0.91 -13.68
N LEU A 124 8.17 -0.55 -12.44
CA LEU A 124 7.50 0.71 -12.09
C LEU A 124 8.36 1.93 -12.49
N ARG A 125 9.65 1.94 -12.13
CA ARG A 125 10.56 3.04 -12.46
C ARG A 125 10.78 3.19 -13.96
N ALA A 126 10.83 2.08 -14.70
CA ALA A 126 10.93 2.11 -16.15
C ALA A 126 9.70 2.74 -16.82
N GLN A 127 8.55 2.73 -16.15
CA GLN A 127 7.29 3.37 -16.59
C GLN A 127 7.07 4.77 -15.98
N GLY A 128 8.09 5.34 -15.31
CA GLY A 128 7.99 6.67 -14.71
C GLY A 128 7.19 6.73 -13.40
N VAL A 129 6.76 5.59 -12.84
CA VAL A 129 6.06 5.54 -11.55
C VAL A 129 7.02 5.95 -10.42
N LEU A 130 6.59 6.87 -9.56
CA LEU A 130 7.30 7.28 -8.36
C LEU A 130 7.24 6.16 -7.32
N THR A 131 8.37 5.50 -7.09
CA THR A 131 8.48 4.38 -6.16
C THR A 131 9.88 4.28 -5.54
N GLU A 132 9.99 3.45 -4.49
CA GLU A 132 11.25 3.12 -3.85
C GLU A 132 12.21 2.35 -4.77
N TRP A 133 13.51 2.57 -4.60
CA TRP A 133 14.57 1.86 -5.31
C TRP A 133 15.34 0.91 -4.38
N PRO A 134 15.05 -0.41 -4.38
CA PRO A 134 15.78 -1.40 -3.60
C PRO A 134 17.13 -1.72 -4.27
N PHE A 135 18.20 -1.02 -3.88
CA PHE A 135 19.49 -1.11 -4.57
C PHE A 135 20.47 -2.11 -3.94
N TYR A 136 20.21 -2.59 -2.72
CA TYR A 136 21.09 -3.54 -2.06
C TYR A 136 20.33 -4.42 -1.06
N SER A 137 20.70 -5.69 -0.98
CA SER A 137 20.25 -6.61 0.05
C SER A 137 21.36 -7.54 0.53
N ALA A 138 21.14 -8.09 1.72
CA ALA A 138 22.02 -9.08 2.29
C ALA A 138 21.24 -10.07 3.16
N ARG A 139 21.52 -11.37 2.97
CA ARG A 139 21.10 -12.45 3.87
C ARG A 139 21.93 -12.38 5.15
N LEU A 140 21.27 -12.49 6.30
CA LEU A 140 21.89 -12.38 7.61
C LEU A 140 22.43 -13.74 8.03
N LYS A 141 23.70 -13.78 8.46
CA LYS A 141 24.27 -15.00 9.09
C LYS A 141 24.09 -14.98 10.61
N LYS A 142 24.05 -13.78 11.19
CA LYS A 142 23.88 -13.53 12.61
C LYS A 142 23.07 -12.26 12.78
N PHE A 143 22.18 -12.24 13.76
CA PHE A 143 21.39 -11.08 14.15
C PHE A 143 22.02 -10.47 15.41
N PRO A 144 22.14 -9.15 15.57
CA PRO A 144 22.62 -8.58 16.80
C PRO A 144 21.47 -8.53 17.81
N ASN A 145 21.74 -8.96 19.03
CA ASN A 145 20.73 -8.99 20.08
C ASN A 145 21.04 -7.92 21.12
N ASP A 146 20.06 -7.06 21.41
CA ASP A 146 20.14 -6.06 22.49
C ASP A 146 19.84 -6.66 23.88
N SER A 147 19.20 -7.84 23.96
CA SER A 147 18.57 -8.32 25.19
C SER A 147 19.43 -9.18 26.10
N LEU A 148 20.73 -9.37 25.84
CA LEU A 148 21.58 -10.28 26.62
C LEU A 148 23.00 -9.73 26.84
N ASP A 149 23.20 -8.99 27.93
CA ASP A 149 24.49 -8.75 28.62
C ASP A 149 25.75 -8.44 27.76
N GLY A 150 25.58 -7.80 26.61
CA GLY A 150 26.65 -7.34 25.71
C GLY A 150 26.26 -7.40 24.23
N PRO A 151 27.12 -6.93 23.30
CA PRO A 151 26.87 -6.99 21.85
C PRO A 151 27.07 -8.42 21.31
N ALA A 152 26.37 -9.39 21.89
CA ALA A 152 26.37 -10.77 21.43
C ALA A 152 25.50 -10.90 20.18
N ARG A 153 26.12 -11.33 19.07
CA ARG A 153 25.38 -11.65 17.84
C ARG A 153 24.77 -13.04 17.96
N LEU A 154 23.44 -13.11 17.95
CA LEU A 154 22.67 -14.34 17.94
C LEU A 154 22.77 -15.00 16.55
N PRO A 155 23.24 -16.25 16.43
CA PRO A 155 23.10 -17.02 15.21
C PRO A 155 21.64 -17.09 14.76
N ILE A 156 21.35 -16.99 13.47
CA ILE A 156 19.97 -17.02 12.94
C ILE A 156 19.21 -18.27 13.40
N LYS A 157 19.90 -19.41 13.51
CA LYS A 157 19.29 -20.64 14.05
C LYS A 157 18.70 -20.42 15.44
N LEU A 158 19.43 -19.75 16.35
CA LEU A 158 18.93 -19.48 17.70
C LEU A 158 17.82 -18.43 17.69
N LEU A 159 17.87 -17.45 16.79
CA LEU A 159 16.79 -16.48 16.62
C LEU A 159 15.47 -17.17 16.21
N ARG A 160 15.53 -18.11 15.26
CA ARG A 160 14.35 -18.90 14.86
C ARG A 160 13.76 -19.66 16.03
N GLU A 161 14.60 -20.35 16.81
CA GLU A 161 14.12 -21.08 17.99
C GLU A 161 13.48 -20.15 19.02
N HIS A 162 14.08 -18.99 19.31
CA HIS A 162 13.47 -18.00 20.20
C HIS A 162 12.11 -17.50 19.70
N LEU A 163 11.97 -17.24 18.39
CA LEU A 163 10.69 -16.79 17.81
C LEU A 163 9.61 -17.88 17.88
N LYS A 164 9.98 -19.14 17.64
CA LYS A 164 9.06 -20.29 17.78
C LYS A 164 8.61 -20.48 19.23
N GLU A 165 9.55 -20.41 20.17
CA GLU A 165 9.28 -20.52 21.61
C GLU A 165 8.36 -19.37 22.07
N ALA A 166 8.68 -18.12 21.71
CA ALA A 166 7.87 -16.96 22.04
C ALA A 166 6.43 -17.08 21.51
N TYR A 167 6.26 -17.48 20.25
CA TYR A 167 4.94 -17.68 19.66
C TYR A 167 4.15 -18.77 20.39
N THR A 168 4.77 -19.92 20.66
CA THR A 168 4.13 -21.06 21.32
C THR A 168 3.79 -20.76 22.77
N SER A 169 4.64 -20.02 23.49
CA SER A 169 4.37 -19.56 24.85
C SER A 169 3.22 -18.55 24.91
N ASN A 170 3.16 -17.61 23.97
CA ASN A 170 2.04 -16.66 23.86
C ASN A 170 0.73 -17.40 23.58
N LEU A 171 0.74 -18.35 22.64
CA LEU A 171 -0.42 -19.17 22.33
C LEU A 171 -0.87 -20.02 23.52
N SER A 172 0.08 -20.66 24.22
CA SER A 172 -0.21 -21.47 25.42
C SER A 172 -0.83 -20.63 26.53
N SER A 173 -0.40 -19.36 26.66
CA SER A 173 -0.97 -18.40 27.61
C SER A 173 -2.40 -18.01 27.22
N GLN A 174 -2.66 -17.77 25.92
CA GLN A 174 -4.02 -17.49 25.42
C GLN A 174 -4.97 -18.67 25.61
N LEU A 175 -4.47 -19.89 25.44
CA LEU A 175 -5.20 -21.14 25.69
C LEU A 175 -5.31 -21.49 27.19
N GLY A 176 -4.65 -20.74 28.08
CA GLY A 176 -4.58 -20.97 29.52
C GLY A 176 -4.02 -22.34 29.93
N VAL A 177 -3.09 -22.87 29.13
CA VAL A 177 -2.49 -24.21 29.29
C VAL A 177 -1.47 -24.26 30.44
N TYR A 178 -1.14 -23.12 31.04
CA TYR A 178 -0.09 -23.05 32.07
C TYR A 178 -0.48 -23.61 33.44
N ASP A 179 -1.73 -24.00 33.67
CA ASP A 179 -2.12 -24.60 34.94
C ASP A 179 -3.02 -25.83 34.75
N LYS A 180 -2.50 -27.00 35.15
CA LYS A 180 -3.22 -28.28 35.15
C LYS A 180 -4.46 -28.24 36.05
N GLU A 181 -4.57 -27.27 36.97
CA GLU A 181 -5.75 -27.07 37.82
C GLU A 181 -6.83 -26.16 37.18
N VAL A 182 -6.48 -25.36 36.16
CA VAL A 182 -7.39 -24.43 35.47
C VAL A 182 -8.05 -25.04 34.24
N TYR A 183 -7.47 -26.10 33.69
CA TYR A 183 -7.97 -26.84 32.51
C TYR A 183 -9.48 -27.24 32.57
N PRO A 184 -10.06 -27.62 33.73
CA PRO A 184 -11.49 -27.92 33.80
C PRO A 184 -12.41 -26.70 33.62
N ARG A 185 -11.91 -25.46 33.80
CA ARG A 185 -12.71 -24.23 33.74
C ARG A 185 -12.67 -23.55 32.36
N MET A 186 -11.57 -23.69 31.61
CA MET A 186 -11.46 -23.13 30.25
C MET A 186 -12.04 -24.01 29.15
N LYS A 187 -12.35 -25.28 29.44
CA LYS A 187 -13.07 -26.20 28.52
C LYS A 187 -14.45 -25.69 28.08
N TYR A 188 -14.92 -24.58 28.67
CA TYR A 188 -16.19 -23.93 28.37
C TYR A 188 -16.08 -22.63 27.55
N ALA A 189 -14.87 -22.15 27.22
CA ALA A 189 -14.69 -20.84 26.56
C ALA A 189 -14.32 -20.93 25.06
N LEU A 190 -13.67 -22.00 24.62
CA LEU A 190 -13.29 -22.21 23.22
C LEU A 190 -13.85 -23.54 22.72
N SER A 191 -14.39 -23.53 21.51
CA SER A 191 -14.81 -24.73 20.79
C SER A 191 -13.59 -25.55 20.33
N GLU A 192 -13.81 -26.85 20.13
CA GLU A 192 -12.78 -27.76 19.59
C GLU A 192 -12.18 -27.25 18.27
N TRP A 193 -13.03 -26.67 17.39
CA TRP A 193 -12.60 -26.05 16.14
C TRP A 193 -11.66 -24.87 16.32
N GLN A 194 -11.88 -24.04 17.35
CA GLN A 194 -10.97 -22.92 17.64
C GLN A 194 -9.61 -23.43 18.12
N ILE A 195 -9.58 -24.49 18.93
CA ILE A 195 -8.33 -25.11 19.37
C ILE A 195 -7.58 -25.70 18.17
N ILE A 196 -8.26 -26.45 17.31
CA ILE A 196 -7.67 -27.03 16.09
C ILE A 196 -7.12 -25.92 15.18
N GLY A 197 -7.89 -24.85 14.96
CA GLY A 197 -7.44 -23.70 14.17
C GLY A 197 -6.20 -23.04 14.73
N LEU A 198 -6.15 -22.82 16.05
CA LEU A 198 -5.00 -22.23 16.74
C LEU A 198 -3.75 -23.11 16.67
N LEU A 199 -3.89 -24.44 16.83
CA LEU A 199 -2.78 -25.38 16.65
C LEU A 199 -2.29 -25.40 15.20
N GLY A 200 -3.20 -25.31 14.23
CA GLY A 200 -2.86 -25.17 12.82
C GLY A 200 -2.06 -23.89 12.55
N CYS A 201 -2.45 -22.76 13.12
CA CYS A 201 -1.68 -21.51 13.04
C CYS A 201 -0.28 -21.63 13.64
N ALA A 202 -0.15 -22.31 14.79
CA ALA A 202 1.15 -22.57 15.41
C ALA A 202 2.07 -23.39 14.51
N GLN A 203 1.55 -24.46 13.92
CA GLN A 203 2.32 -25.28 12.99
C GLN A 203 2.78 -24.48 11.77
N LYS A 204 1.90 -23.64 11.20
CA LYS A 204 2.25 -22.72 10.10
C LYS A 204 3.38 -21.77 10.49
N VAL A 205 3.34 -21.19 11.69
CA VAL A 205 4.42 -20.30 12.16
C VAL A 205 5.73 -21.05 12.31
N VAL A 206 5.71 -22.25 12.88
CA VAL A 206 6.93 -23.06 13.05
C VAL A 206 7.54 -23.44 11.69
N ASP A 207 6.72 -23.96 10.78
CA ASP A 207 7.16 -24.39 9.45
C ASP A 207 7.66 -23.20 8.61
N GLY A 208 6.93 -22.09 8.64
CA GLY A 208 7.33 -20.87 7.95
C GLY A 208 8.63 -20.29 8.50
N LEU A 209 8.85 -20.31 9.82
CA LEU A 209 10.12 -19.87 10.43
C LEU A 209 11.30 -20.77 10.08
N ASP A 210 11.09 -22.07 9.86
CA ASP A 210 12.14 -22.99 9.41
C ASP A 210 12.64 -22.65 8.00
N GLY A 211 11.73 -22.23 7.12
CA GLY A 211 12.05 -21.73 5.78
C GLY A 211 12.47 -20.26 5.71
N PHE A 212 12.21 -19.47 6.76
CA PHE A 212 12.40 -18.02 6.73
C PHE A 212 13.88 -17.64 6.66
N ASP A 213 14.35 -17.10 5.54
CA ASP A 213 15.71 -16.57 5.45
C ASP A 213 15.75 -15.09 5.79
N PHE A 214 16.48 -14.73 6.84
CA PHE A 214 16.46 -13.36 7.34
C PHE A 214 17.34 -12.47 6.48
N GLY A 215 16.79 -11.35 6.02
CA GLY A 215 17.49 -10.40 5.18
C GLY A 215 17.34 -8.97 5.67
N VAL A 216 18.18 -8.10 5.11
CA VAL A 216 18.00 -6.66 5.13
C VAL A 216 17.99 -6.12 3.71
N MET A 217 17.34 -4.98 3.53
CA MET A 217 17.26 -4.30 2.25
C MET A 217 17.51 -2.81 2.44
N TYR A 218 18.43 -2.25 1.67
CA TYR A 218 18.60 -0.82 1.53
C TYR A 218 17.77 -0.32 0.36
N ARG A 219 17.13 0.83 0.56
CA ARG A 219 16.21 1.44 -0.38
C ARG A 219 16.46 2.93 -0.51
N GLY A 220 16.46 3.44 -1.73
CA GLY A 220 16.43 4.86 -2.05
C GLY A 220 14.99 5.33 -2.17
N MET A 221 14.69 6.52 -1.64
CA MET A 221 13.39 7.19 -1.70
C MET A 221 13.57 8.70 -1.92
N LEU A 222 12.54 9.37 -2.42
CA LEU A 222 12.44 10.83 -2.43
C LEU A 222 12.12 11.36 -1.03
N SER A 223 11.34 10.60 -0.26
CA SER A 223 11.14 10.85 1.16
C SER A 223 10.94 9.56 1.94
N ASN A 224 11.61 9.42 3.08
CA ASN A 224 11.35 8.33 4.01
C ASN A 224 10.05 8.53 4.82
N VAL A 225 9.52 9.75 4.87
CA VAL A 225 8.32 10.08 5.63
C VAL A 225 7.07 9.64 4.87
N ARG A 226 6.14 8.99 5.55
CA ARG A 226 4.86 8.55 5.00
C ARG A 226 3.72 9.49 5.31
N ILE A 227 2.67 9.42 4.51
CA ILE A 227 1.45 10.22 4.68
C ILE A 227 0.79 9.95 6.03
N GLY A 228 0.76 8.70 6.47
CA GLY A 228 0.20 8.32 7.78
C GLY A 228 0.89 8.94 8.99
N GLU A 229 2.01 9.63 8.78
CA GLU A 229 2.83 10.26 9.83
C GLU A 229 2.54 11.75 9.98
N LEU A 230 1.76 12.35 9.08
CA LEU A 230 1.42 13.78 9.11
C LEU A 230 0.80 14.22 10.45
N THR A 231 0.16 13.29 11.17
CA THR A 231 -0.49 13.54 12.48
C THR A 231 0.41 13.28 13.68
N LYS A 232 1.65 12.82 13.44
CA LYS A 232 2.58 12.37 14.48
C LYS A 232 3.75 13.34 14.71
N PHE A 233 3.88 14.38 13.90
CA PHE A 233 4.93 15.38 14.06
C PHE A 233 4.76 16.16 15.35
N VAL A 234 5.87 16.33 16.08
CA VAL A 234 5.87 17.01 17.39
C VAL A 234 5.75 18.52 17.20
N THR A 235 6.29 19.04 16.09
CA THR A 235 6.27 20.48 15.81
C THR A 235 5.96 20.77 14.34
N LYS A 236 5.36 21.94 14.07
CA LYS A 236 5.15 22.45 12.70
C LYS A 236 6.47 22.61 11.93
N ALA A 237 7.54 23.00 12.61
CA ALA A 237 8.85 23.17 12.00
C ALA A 237 9.43 21.84 11.48
N GLU A 238 9.24 20.74 12.22
CA GLU A 238 9.66 19.41 11.81
C GLU A 238 8.93 18.96 10.54
N LEU A 239 7.59 19.09 10.53
CA LEU A 239 6.79 18.81 9.34
C LEU A 239 7.24 19.67 8.15
N ASN A 240 7.39 20.99 8.35
CA ASN A 240 7.81 21.90 7.28
C ASN A 240 9.16 21.50 6.69
N ALA A 241 10.13 21.09 7.51
CA ALA A 241 11.42 20.62 7.03
C ALA A 241 11.30 19.37 6.13
N HIS A 242 10.44 18.42 6.51
CA HIS A 242 10.19 17.23 5.71
C HIS A 242 9.48 17.54 4.39
N LEU A 243 8.47 18.43 4.39
CA LEU A 243 7.80 18.87 3.16
C LEU A 243 8.76 19.62 2.24
N SER A 244 9.57 20.54 2.80
CA SER A 244 10.59 21.28 2.06
C SER A 244 11.55 20.31 1.35
N SER A 245 12.00 19.26 2.06
CA SER A 245 12.87 18.23 1.50
C SER A 245 12.19 17.43 0.38
N ALA A 246 10.92 17.02 0.57
CA ALA A 246 10.16 16.28 -0.43
C ALA A 246 9.94 17.12 -1.71
N ILE A 247 9.58 18.41 -1.57
CA ILE A 247 9.42 19.33 -2.70
C ILE A 247 10.73 19.48 -3.46
N ARG A 248 11.86 19.71 -2.76
CA ARG A 248 13.18 19.80 -3.41
C ARG A 248 13.57 18.52 -4.13
N ALA A 249 13.28 17.36 -3.55
CA ALA A 249 13.55 16.06 -4.16
C ALA A 249 12.75 15.88 -5.46
N LEU A 250 11.45 16.19 -5.44
CA LEU A 250 10.58 16.14 -6.61
C LEU A 250 11.00 17.18 -7.67
N GLN A 251 11.34 18.41 -7.27
CA GLN A 251 11.89 19.46 -8.14
C GLN A 251 13.30 19.12 -8.67
N ALA A 252 13.96 18.07 -8.19
CA ALA A 252 15.21 17.59 -8.79
C ALA A 252 14.98 16.42 -9.76
N ARG A 253 13.75 15.87 -9.80
CA ARG A 253 13.40 14.70 -10.60
C ARG A 253 12.89 15.11 -11.98
N ASP A 254 13.08 14.21 -12.93
CA ASP A 254 12.41 14.26 -14.22
C ASP A 254 11.00 13.68 -14.05
N LEU A 255 9.99 14.47 -14.36
CA LEU A 255 8.57 14.17 -14.10
C LEU A 255 7.77 14.20 -15.40
N ASP A 256 8.42 13.90 -16.52
CA ASP A 256 7.78 13.71 -17.81
C ASP A 256 6.55 12.80 -17.69
N GLY A 257 5.40 13.29 -18.15
CA GLY A 257 4.13 12.55 -18.09
C GLY A 257 3.24 12.86 -16.87
N PHE A 258 3.69 13.70 -15.94
CA PHE A 258 2.87 14.20 -14.83
C PHE A 258 2.31 15.60 -15.11
N GLY A 259 1.00 15.77 -14.94
CA GLY A 259 0.28 17.03 -15.13
C GLY A 259 0.56 18.07 -14.03
N PHE A 260 1.00 17.63 -12.85
CA PHE A 260 1.31 18.51 -11.71
C PHE A 260 2.67 19.21 -11.81
N GLU A 261 3.53 18.86 -12.78
CA GLU A 261 4.93 19.30 -12.77
C GLU A 261 5.05 20.83 -12.73
N ARG A 262 4.28 21.54 -13.55
CA ARG A 262 4.30 23.01 -13.57
C ARG A 262 4.01 23.62 -12.20
N ASP A 263 3.00 23.09 -11.53
CA ASP A 263 2.54 23.64 -10.25
C ASP A 263 3.53 23.32 -9.13
N LEU A 264 4.15 22.12 -9.16
CA LEU A 264 5.26 21.74 -8.29
C LEU A 264 6.51 22.63 -8.48
N ARG A 265 6.90 22.92 -9.73
CA ARG A 265 8.06 23.76 -10.06
C ARG A 265 7.88 25.22 -9.62
N ALA A 266 6.63 25.66 -9.46
CA ALA A 266 6.30 27.01 -9.01
C ALA A 266 6.33 27.19 -7.48
N LEU A 267 6.38 26.09 -6.70
CA LEU A 267 6.43 26.16 -5.25
C LEU A 267 7.82 26.60 -4.76
N ASP A 268 7.84 27.53 -3.81
CA ASP A 268 9.03 27.81 -3.00
C ASP A 268 9.07 26.83 -1.81
N PRO A 269 10.04 25.89 -1.76
CA PRO A 269 10.15 24.93 -0.67
C PRO A 269 10.44 25.56 0.69
N ASP A 270 10.83 26.84 0.77
CA ASP A 270 11.08 27.54 2.04
C ASP A 270 9.86 28.39 2.49
N SER A 271 8.82 28.49 1.66
CA SER A 271 7.61 29.29 1.93
C SER A 271 6.54 28.47 2.63
N GLU A 272 6.17 28.83 3.86
CA GLU A 272 5.12 28.15 4.63
C GLU A 272 3.78 28.08 3.90
N GLN A 273 3.44 29.10 3.12
CA GLN A 273 2.23 29.12 2.30
C GLN A 273 2.28 28.07 1.18
N ASP A 274 3.45 27.88 0.55
CA ASP A 274 3.63 26.88 -0.50
C ASP A 274 3.72 25.46 0.06
N LEU A 275 4.22 25.29 1.29
CA LEU A 275 4.16 24.00 2.00
C LEU A 275 2.71 23.60 2.29
N GLU A 276 1.86 24.54 2.71
CA GLU A 276 0.43 24.28 2.90
C GLU A 276 -0.27 24.02 1.56
N LYS A 277 0.05 24.78 0.50
CA LYS A 277 -0.46 24.54 -0.85
C LYS A 277 -0.04 23.16 -1.37
N TYR A 278 1.20 22.76 -1.14
CA TYR A 278 1.72 21.45 -1.49
C TYR A 278 0.87 20.35 -0.87
N LEU A 279 0.67 20.40 0.44
CA LEU A 279 -0.17 19.43 1.15
C LEU A 279 -1.60 19.43 0.64
N ARG A 280 -2.25 20.59 0.48
CA ARG A 280 -3.68 20.64 0.17
C ARG A 280 -4.01 20.32 -1.28
N GLN A 281 -3.09 20.59 -2.21
CA GLN A 281 -3.40 20.58 -3.65
C GLN A 281 -2.45 19.69 -4.44
N VAL A 282 -1.15 19.86 -4.26
CA VAL A 282 -0.17 19.20 -5.13
C VAL A 282 0.04 17.73 -4.73
N LEU A 283 0.18 17.41 -3.44
CA LEU A 283 0.39 16.04 -2.97
C LEU A 283 -0.78 15.09 -3.33
N PRO A 284 -2.06 15.44 -3.13
CA PRO A 284 -3.18 14.62 -3.58
C PRO A 284 -3.16 14.37 -5.10
N GLN A 285 -2.81 15.40 -5.88
CA GLN A 285 -2.65 15.27 -7.33
C GLN A 285 -1.50 14.30 -7.69
N ILE A 286 -0.34 14.42 -7.03
CA ILE A 286 0.78 13.50 -7.21
C ILE A 286 0.35 12.06 -6.94
N ILE A 287 -0.34 11.82 -5.83
CA ILE A 287 -0.82 10.47 -5.45
C ILE A 287 -1.77 9.93 -6.51
N GLY A 288 -2.73 10.73 -6.95
CA GLY A 288 -3.71 10.34 -7.97
C GLY A 288 -3.06 9.97 -9.30
N GLU A 289 -2.21 10.83 -9.84
CA GLU A 289 -1.50 10.56 -11.09
C GLU A 289 -0.52 9.39 -10.96
N ASN A 290 0.23 9.29 -9.85
CA ASN A 290 1.18 8.20 -9.64
C ASN A 290 0.48 6.84 -9.49
N LEU A 291 -0.66 6.80 -8.79
CA LEU A 291 -1.48 5.59 -8.69
C LEU A 291 -2.08 5.19 -10.04
N ALA A 292 -2.48 6.15 -10.87
CA ALA A 292 -2.96 5.89 -12.21
C ALA A 292 -1.87 5.27 -13.11
N HIS A 293 -0.64 5.79 -13.04
CA HIS A 293 0.51 5.21 -13.73
C HIS A 293 0.84 3.81 -13.19
N PHE A 294 0.79 3.62 -11.86
CA PHE A 294 0.98 2.31 -11.22
C PHE A 294 -0.01 1.27 -11.73
N HIS A 295 -1.32 1.55 -11.75
CA HIS A 295 -2.32 0.65 -12.34
C HIS A 295 -2.16 0.50 -13.86
N GLY A 296 -1.69 1.55 -14.54
CA GLY A 296 -1.30 1.51 -15.95
C GLY A 296 -0.24 0.43 -16.26
N THR A 297 0.58 0.04 -15.29
CA THR A 297 1.56 -1.06 -15.42
C THR A 297 0.98 -2.46 -15.19
N GLY A 298 -0.32 -2.58 -14.91
CA GLY A 298 -0.95 -3.85 -14.53
C GLY A 298 -0.68 -4.27 -13.08
N CYS A 299 -0.07 -3.39 -12.26
CA CYS A 299 0.22 -3.66 -10.86
C CYS A 299 -0.97 -3.34 -9.96
N PHE A 300 -1.14 -4.11 -8.88
CA PHE A 300 -2.11 -3.88 -7.80
C PHE A 300 -1.43 -4.06 -6.44
N HIS A 301 -1.56 -3.10 -5.53
CA HIS A 301 -0.86 -3.13 -4.26
C HIS A 301 -1.55 -3.98 -3.19
N LYS A 302 -2.89 -4.09 -3.20
CA LYS A 302 -3.70 -4.78 -2.17
C LYS A 302 -3.71 -4.14 -0.79
N TYR A 303 -2.64 -3.46 -0.39
CA TYR A 303 -2.47 -2.83 0.92
C TYR A 303 -2.12 -1.35 0.82
N LEU A 304 -2.84 -0.62 -0.02
CA LEU A 304 -2.55 0.80 -0.27
C LEU A 304 -3.10 1.71 0.84
N HIS A 305 -2.44 1.70 2.01
CA HIS A 305 -2.77 2.51 3.17
C HIS A 305 -1.79 3.71 3.34
N PRO A 306 -2.02 4.67 4.25
CA PRO A 306 -1.19 5.89 4.38
C PRO A 306 0.29 5.64 4.68
N GLY A 307 0.63 4.43 5.13
CA GLY A 307 2.02 4.01 5.41
C GLY A 307 2.77 3.56 4.15
N ASN A 308 2.06 3.33 3.05
CA ASN A 308 2.60 2.89 1.76
C ASN A 308 2.57 4.01 0.72
N PHE A 309 2.36 5.25 1.17
CA PHE A 309 2.63 6.46 0.42
C PHE A 309 3.64 7.33 1.16
N THR A 310 4.64 7.85 0.46
CA THR A 310 5.51 8.89 1.02
C THR A 310 4.84 10.25 0.95
N ILE A 311 5.32 11.22 1.72
CA ILE A 311 4.92 12.63 1.56
C ILE A 311 5.43 13.24 0.25
N ALA A 312 6.24 12.51 -0.53
CA ALA A 312 6.59 12.85 -1.90
C ALA A 312 5.67 12.16 -2.94
N GLY A 313 4.66 11.41 -2.48
CA GLY A 313 3.70 10.70 -3.33
C GLY A 313 4.19 9.35 -3.89
N GLU A 314 5.34 8.83 -3.42
CA GLU A 314 5.86 7.54 -3.87
C GLU A 314 5.05 6.38 -3.30
N ILE A 315 4.83 5.34 -4.11
CA ILE A 315 4.30 4.04 -3.68
C ILE A 315 5.46 3.16 -3.23
N VAL A 316 5.34 2.54 -2.06
CA VAL A 316 6.44 1.88 -1.32
C VAL A 316 5.94 0.66 -0.54
N ASP A 317 6.87 -0.17 -0.02
CA ASP A 317 6.53 -1.47 0.55
C ASP A 317 5.89 -2.39 -0.51
N LEU A 318 6.65 -2.59 -1.59
CA LEU A 318 6.21 -3.34 -2.78
C LEU A 318 6.16 -4.87 -2.58
N ASP A 319 6.30 -5.35 -1.34
CA ASP A 319 6.30 -6.79 -1.03
C ASP A 319 4.94 -7.45 -1.26
N SER A 320 3.88 -6.63 -1.24
CA SER A 320 2.50 -7.06 -1.49
C SER A 320 1.96 -6.77 -2.89
N VAL A 321 2.73 -6.06 -3.73
CA VAL A 321 2.30 -5.70 -5.08
C VAL A 321 2.16 -6.95 -5.93
N ARG A 322 1.03 -7.08 -6.63
CA ARG A 322 0.69 -8.16 -7.54
C ARG A 322 0.74 -7.69 -8.99
N ASN A 323 1.22 -8.56 -9.87
CA ASN A 323 1.21 -8.37 -11.32
C ASN A 323 1.27 -9.75 -12.00
N GLY A 324 0.16 -10.18 -12.59
CA GLY A 324 0.04 -11.50 -13.22
C GLY A 324 0.88 -11.69 -14.50
N GLU A 325 1.43 -10.61 -15.07
CA GLU A 325 2.41 -10.71 -16.17
C GLU A 325 3.84 -10.93 -15.65
N LEU A 326 4.14 -10.42 -14.45
CA LEU A 326 5.46 -10.49 -13.83
C LEU A 326 5.64 -11.75 -12.97
N PHE A 327 4.57 -12.22 -12.32
CA PHE A 327 4.61 -13.37 -11.41
C PHE A 327 3.48 -14.35 -11.72
N GLU A 328 3.83 -15.60 -12.06
CA GLU A 328 2.87 -16.65 -12.42
C GLU A 328 1.90 -17.01 -11.27
N ASP A 329 2.34 -16.82 -10.02
CA ASP A 329 1.55 -17.13 -8.82
C ASP A 329 0.56 -16.03 -8.44
N ASP A 330 0.59 -14.88 -9.12
CA ASP A 330 -0.32 -13.78 -8.84
C ASP A 330 -1.66 -14.00 -9.56
N GLU A 331 -2.75 -13.78 -8.83
CA GLU A 331 -4.10 -13.72 -9.41
C GLU A 331 -4.17 -12.64 -10.50
N MET A 332 -5.06 -12.84 -11.47
CA MET A 332 -5.30 -11.85 -12.52
C MET A 332 -5.69 -10.52 -11.89
N VAL A 333 -4.91 -9.48 -12.19
CA VAL A 333 -5.14 -8.12 -11.73
C VAL A 333 -5.98 -7.38 -12.78
N GLY A 334 -7.07 -6.73 -12.36
CA GLY A 334 -7.95 -6.02 -13.27
C GLY A 334 -8.65 -4.79 -12.67
N PRO A 335 -9.72 -4.33 -13.33
CA PRO A 335 -10.42 -3.10 -12.97
C PRO A 335 -10.94 -3.05 -11.53
N TYR A 336 -11.34 -4.19 -10.97
CA TYR A 336 -11.86 -4.26 -9.60
C TYR A 336 -10.76 -4.05 -8.56
N GLU A 337 -9.59 -4.66 -8.77
CA GLU A 337 -8.41 -4.48 -7.94
C GLU A 337 -7.91 -3.03 -7.99
N PHE A 338 -7.87 -2.43 -9.19
CA PHE A 338 -7.50 -1.02 -9.35
C PHE A 338 -8.48 -0.08 -8.63
N HIS A 339 -9.78 -0.36 -8.75
CA HIS A 339 -10.80 0.41 -8.04
C HIS A 339 -10.70 0.24 -6.52
N TYR A 340 -10.38 -0.96 -6.04
CA TYR A 340 -10.13 -1.21 -4.62
C TYR A 340 -8.97 -0.37 -4.09
N ASP A 341 -7.82 -0.37 -4.77
CA ASP A 341 -6.66 0.45 -4.39
C ASP A 341 -7.00 1.95 -4.41
N LEU A 342 -7.75 2.42 -5.41
CA LEU A 342 -8.22 3.81 -5.49
C LEU A 342 -9.10 4.18 -4.29
N LEU A 343 -10.12 3.37 -3.97
CA LEU A 343 -11.00 3.61 -2.83
C LEU A 343 -10.24 3.60 -1.51
N MET A 344 -9.28 2.68 -1.36
CA MET A 344 -8.39 2.65 -0.21
C MET A 344 -7.57 3.93 -0.12
N ALA A 345 -6.91 4.36 -1.20
CA ALA A 345 -6.14 5.59 -1.22
C ALA A 345 -6.99 6.82 -0.85
N MET A 346 -8.21 6.93 -1.41
CA MET A 346 -9.15 8.02 -1.12
C MET A 346 -9.54 8.06 0.35
N GLN A 347 -10.05 6.94 0.88
CA GLN A 347 -10.49 6.86 2.28
C GLN A 347 -9.35 7.18 3.24
N GLN A 348 -8.17 6.64 2.95
CA GLN A 348 -7.00 6.76 3.80
C GLN A 348 -6.39 8.17 3.79
N LEU A 349 -6.39 8.83 2.62
CA LEU A 349 -6.01 10.23 2.50
C LEU A 349 -6.99 11.13 3.25
N ARG A 350 -8.30 10.91 3.06
CA ARG A 350 -9.38 11.63 3.74
C ARG A 350 -9.21 11.59 5.26
N GLU A 351 -9.06 10.40 5.83
CA GLU A 351 -8.89 10.24 7.28
C GLU A 351 -7.61 10.90 7.80
N THR A 352 -6.51 10.77 7.06
CA THR A 352 -5.25 11.42 7.43
C THR A 352 -5.40 12.95 7.43
N TYR A 353 -6.09 13.51 6.43
CA TYR A 353 -6.28 14.95 6.27
C TYR A 353 -7.29 15.50 7.29
N LYS A 354 -8.36 14.77 7.59
CA LYS A 354 -9.26 15.10 8.70
C LYS A 354 -8.49 15.20 10.02
N GLN A 355 -7.65 14.21 10.32
CA GLN A 355 -6.85 14.25 11.55
C GLN A 355 -5.83 15.39 11.55
N HIS A 356 -5.16 15.65 10.42
CA HIS A 356 -4.13 16.68 10.31
C HIS A 356 -4.70 18.11 10.36
N PHE A 357 -5.81 18.37 9.65
CA PHE A 357 -6.46 19.67 9.58
C PHE A 357 -7.57 19.85 10.63
N HIS A 358 -7.50 19.12 11.75
CA HIS A 358 -8.42 19.22 12.89
C HIS A 358 -9.91 19.13 12.50
N GLU A 359 -10.27 18.05 11.81
CA GLU A 359 -11.63 17.71 11.38
C GLU A 359 -12.24 18.68 10.35
N SER A 360 -11.43 19.47 9.65
CA SER A 360 -11.91 20.17 8.45
C SER A 360 -12.31 19.16 7.38
N GLU A 361 -13.60 18.81 7.35
CA GLU A 361 -14.16 17.92 6.33
C GLU A 361 -13.89 18.47 4.93
N GLU A 362 -14.02 19.79 4.77
CA GLU A 362 -13.72 20.51 3.53
C GLU A 362 -12.30 20.23 3.01
N ALA A 363 -11.27 20.28 3.87
CA ALA A 363 -9.90 20.03 3.43
C ALA A 363 -9.69 18.58 2.96
N ALA A 364 -10.33 17.62 3.63
CA ALA A 364 -10.27 16.22 3.26
C ALA A 364 -11.05 15.94 1.97
N ASP A 365 -12.23 16.55 1.81
CA ASP A 365 -13.07 16.43 0.62
C ASP A 365 -12.38 17.03 -0.62
N ILE A 366 -11.73 18.20 -0.47
CA ILE A 366 -10.94 18.81 -1.54
C ILE A 366 -9.77 17.91 -1.95
N ALA A 367 -9.03 17.36 -0.99
CA ALA A 367 -7.90 16.47 -1.29
C ALA A 367 -8.37 15.18 -1.98
N GLU A 368 -9.49 14.60 -1.54
CA GLU A 368 -10.11 13.44 -2.16
C GLU A 368 -10.54 13.74 -3.61
N ALA A 369 -11.21 14.88 -3.84
CA ALA A 369 -11.65 15.32 -5.17
C ALA A 369 -10.46 15.54 -6.13
N ILE A 370 -9.39 16.19 -5.66
CA ILE A 370 -8.18 16.42 -6.45
C ILE A 370 -7.52 15.09 -6.83
N LEU A 371 -7.40 14.15 -5.88
CA LEU A 371 -6.81 12.83 -6.14
C LEU A 371 -7.59 12.09 -7.23
N ILE A 372 -8.92 12.03 -7.12
CA ILE A 372 -9.72 11.26 -8.08
C ILE A 372 -9.81 11.91 -9.45
N ASP A 373 -9.89 13.25 -9.52
CA ASP A 373 -9.85 13.97 -10.79
C ASP A 373 -8.52 13.70 -11.50
N ALA A 374 -7.40 13.77 -10.77
CA ALA A 374 -6.06 13.52 -11.29
C ALA A 374 -5.86 12.06 -11.73
N TYR A 375 -6.28 11.10 -10.90
CA TYR A 375 -6.23 9.68 -11.23
C TYR A 375 -7.05 9.37 -12.50
N SER A 376 -8.27 9.88 -12.57
CA SER A 376 -9.19 9.63 -13.69
C SER A 376 -8.68 10.24 -14.98
N ALA A 377 -8.13 11.46 -14.93
CA ALA A 377 -7.57 12.14 -16.10
C ALA A 377 -6.43 11.33 -16.74
N VAL A 378 -5.56 10.72 -15.93
CA VAL A 378 -4.46 9.88 -16.43
C VAL A 378 -4.98 8.53 -16.92
N ARG A 379 -5.80 7.83 -16.13
CA ARG A 379 -6.32 6.50 -16.52
C ARG A 379 -7.18 6.53 -17.77
N MET A 380 -8.06 7.52 -17.93
CA MET A 380 -8.92 7.64 -19.11
C MET A 380 -8.15 7.84 -20.42
N LEU A 381 -6.89 8.30 -20.35
CA LEU A 381 -6.00 8.44 -21.50
C LEU A 381 -5.11 7.19 -21.71
N SER A 382 -5.13 6.23 -20.79
CA SER A 382 -4.30 5.04 -20.88
C SER A 382 -4.77 4.11 -21.98
N GLN A 383 -3.83 3.48 -22.68
CA GLN A 383 -4.12 2.53 -23.75
C GLN A 383 -4.74 1.21 -23.25
N ASN A 384 -4.59 0.91 -21.96
CA ASN A 384 -5.06 -0.34 -21.33
C ASN A 384 -6.26 -0.14 -20.39
N ILE A 385 -6.95 0.99 -20.45
CA ILE A 385 -8.19 1.15 -19.69
C ILE A 385 -9.31 0.29 -20.31
N THR A 386 -10.14 -0.31 -19.46
CA THR A 386 -11.29 -1.12 -19.88
C THR A 386 -12.61 -0.35 -19.71
N ASP A 387 -13.65 -0.74 -20.44
CA ASP A 387 -15.00 -0.16 -20.28
C ASP A 387 -15.51 -0.26 -18.83
N ILE A 388 -15.21 -1.37 -18.14
CA ILE A 388 -15.59 -1.58 -16.73
C ILE A 388 -14.89 -0.55 -15.84
N GLU A 389 -13.60 -0.31 -16.07
CA GLU A 389 -12.85 0.68 -15.30
C GLU A 389 -13.36 2.10 -15.55
N ILE A 390 -13.68 2.46 -16.79
CA ILE A 390 -14.29 3.75 -17.12
C ILE A 390 -15.57 3.95 -16.31
N LEU A 391 -16.46 2.96 -16.25
CA LEU A 391 -17.69 3.06 -15.44
C LEU A 391 -17.41 3.23 -13.95
N LEU A 392 -16.46 2.46 -13.40
CA LEU A 392 -16.09 2.56 -11.99
C LEU A 392 -15.54 3.95 -11.66
N LEU A 393 -14.78 4.54 -12.59
CA LEU A 393 -14.25 5.90 -12.45
C LEU A 393 -15.32 6.97 -12.58
N ASP A 394 -16.23 6.85 -13.56
CA ASP A 394 -17.37 7.77 -13.67
C ASP A 394 -18.22 7.76 -12.40
N SER A 395 -18.47 6.58 -11.83
CA SER A 395 -19.21 6.44 -10.56
C SER A 395 -18.51 7.15 -9.40
N ALA A 396 -17.19 7.01 -9.33
CA ALA A 396 -16.36 7.60 -8.28
C ALA A 396 -16.20 9.13 -8.47
N LEU A 397 -16.11 9.62 -9.70
CA LEU A 397 -16.12 11.05 -10.02
C LEU A 397 -17.44 11.71 -9.62
N ILE A 398 -18.58 11.09 -9.97
CA ILE A 398 -19.91 11.56 -9.57
C ILE A 398 -20.00 11.63 -8.03
N LEU A 399 -19.55 10.58 -7.34
CA LEU A 399 -19.48 10.55 -5.87
C LEU A 399 -18.70 11.72 -5.29
N SER A 400 -17.49 11.95 -5.79
CA SER A 400 -16.59 12.98 -5.26
C SER A 400 -17.15 14.38 -5.45
N ARG A 401 -17.88 14.62 -6.54
CA ARG A 401 -18.45 15.94 -6.88
C ARG A 401 -19.75 16.22 -6.14
N ASP A 402 -20.57 15.21 -5.92
CA ASP A 402 -21.83 15.33 -5.15
C ASP A 402 -21.58 15.78 -3.71
N ILE A 403 -20.40 15.52 -3.12
CA ILE A 403 -20.02 15.99 -1.78
C ILE A 403 -19.96 17.54 -1.71
N THR A 404 -19.68 18.20 -2.83
CA THR A 404 -19.55 19.68 -2.88
C THR A 404 -20.85 20.41 -3.20
N SER A 405 -21.91 19.70 -3.60
CA SER A 405 -23.19 20.31 -3.97
C SER A 405 -24.32 19.78 -3.08
N GLU A 406 -24.93 20.65 -2.27
CA GLU A 406 -26.22 20.39 -1.60
C GLU A 406 -27.39 20.13 -2.59
N THR A 407 -27.12 20.06 -3.90
CA THR A 407 -28.13 20.15 -4.96
C THR A 407 -27.82 19.28 -6.19
N SER A 408 -27.81 17.93 -6.07
CA SER A 408 -28.40 17.06 -7.11
C SER A 408 -28.48 15.58 -6.72
N LEU A 409 -29.54 15.21 -6.02
CA LEU A 409 -30.01 13.82 -6.00
C LEU A 409 -30.79 13.51 -7.28
N ASN A 410 -30.10 13.38 -8.42
CA ASN A 410 -30.68 12.72 -9.58
C ASN A 410 -30.19 11.27 -9.62
N PRO A 411 -31.04 10.27 -9.28
CA PRO A 411 -30.67 8.87 -9.45
C PRO A 411 -30.29 8.61 -10.91
N ILE A 412 -29.17 7.91 -11.12
CA ILE A 412 -28.83 7.32 -12.42
C ILE A 412 -29.95 6.33 -12.76
N ALA A 413 -30.79 6.71 -13.73
CA ALA A 413 -31.86 5.86 -14.25
C ALA A 413 -31.24 4.80 -15.16
N VAL A 414 -30.89 3.65 -14.57
CA VAL A 414 -30.25 2.50 -15.26
C VAL A 414 -31.06 2.00 -16.47
N ASP A 415 -32.37 2.25 -16.50
CA ASP A 415 -33.28 1.88 -17.58
C ASP A 415 -33.28 2.87 -18.77
N LYS A 416 -32.68 4.05 -18.61
CA LYS A 416 -32.60 5.10 -19.63
C LYS A 416 -31.20 5.30 -20.20
N ASP A 417 -30.20 4.74 -19.54
CA ASP A 417 -28.82 4.73 -20.00
C ASP A 417 -28.53 3.41 -20.73
N GLU A 418 -28.65 3.46 -22.06
CA GLU A 418 -28.48 2.31 -22.95
C GLU A 418 -27.10 1.65 -22.79
N LEU A 419 -26.08 2.42 -22.37
CA LEU A 419 -24.73 1.94 -22.14
C LEU A 419 -24.65 1.11 -20.85
N ILE A 420 -25.17 1.64 -19.73
CA ILE A 420 -25.21 0.92 -18.45
C ILE A 420 -26.06 -0.35 -18.57
N TYR A 421 -27.19 -0.27 -19.28
CA TYR A 421 -28.03 -1.43 -19.57
C TYR A 421 -27.29 -2.50 -20.39
N GLU A 422 -26.64 -2.10 -21.49
CA GLU A 422 -25.90 -3.03 -22.35
C GLU A 422 -24.68 -3.63 -21.63
N MET A 423 -24.07 -2.89 -20.70
CA MET A 423 -22.96 -3.38 -19.88
C MET A 423 -23.40 -4.38 -18.82
N ILE A 424 -24.48 -4.10 -18.07
CA ILE A 424 -25.05 -5.08 -17.13
C ILE A 424 -25.49 -6.34 -17.89
N ARG A 425 -26.10 -6.16 -19.07
CA ARG A 425 -26.49 -7.26 -19.96
C ARG A 425 -25.28 -8.07 -20.43
N ARG A 426 -24.20 -7.43 -20.90
CA ARG A 426 -22.96 -8.10 -21.35
C ARG A 426 -22.23 -8.81 -20.22
N SER A 427 -22.14 -8.20 -19.04
CA SER A 427 -21.54 -8.84 -17.87
C SER A 427 -22.33 -10.07 -17.44
N ILE A 428 -23.66 -10.02 -17.49
CA ILE A 428 -24.53 -11.18 -17.24
C ILE A 428 -24.40 -12.25 -18.33
N LEU A 429 -24.33 -11.85 -19.61
CA LEU A 429 -24.17 -12.77 -20.76
C LEU A 429 -22.81 -13.50 -20.72
N HIS A 430 -21.72 -12.76 -20.51
CA HIS A 430 -20.38 -13.31 -20.40
C HIS A 430 -20.26 -14.27 -19.22
N PHE A 431 -20.95 -13.98 -18.11
CA PHE A 431 -21.06 -14.90 -16.96
C PHE A 431 -21.87 -16.17 -17.27
N HIS A 432 -22.97 -16.03 -18.02
CA HIS A 432 -23.85 -17.14 -18.36
C HIS A 432 -23.21 -18.13 -19.34
N GLU A 433 -22.34 -17.65 -20.22
CA GLU A 433 -21.59 -18.46 -21.18
C GLU A 433 -20.36 -19.15 -20.55
N GLY A 434 -19.90 -18.70 -19.36
CA GLY A 434 -18.66 -19.17 -18.73
C GLY A 434 -18.79 -19.96 -17.42
N CYS A 435 -19.87 -19.84 -16.64
CA CYS A 435 -19.89 -20.33 -15.25
C CYS A 435 -21.09 -21.25 -14.93
N GLN A 436 -20.83 -22.53 -14.63
CA GLN A 436 -21.83 -23.50 -14.13
C GLN A 436 -21.85 -23.63 -12.59
N ASP A 437 -21.00 -22.90 -11.86
CA ASP A 437 -20.81 -23.10 -10.41
C ASP A 437 -21.40 -22.01 -9.51
N ALA A 438 -21.78 -22.39 -8.30
CA ALA A 438 -22.54 -21.57 -7.35
C ALA A 438 -21.75 -20.41 -6.72
N GLU A 439 -20.41 -20.46 -6.70
CA GLU A 439 -19.55 -19.38 -6.17
C GLU A 439 -19.61 -18.11 -7.04
N CYS A 440 -19.86 -18.26 -8.34
CA CYS A 440 -20.05 -17.18 -9.30
C CYS A 440 -21.26 -16.27 -8.97
N VAL A 441 -22.29 -16.80 -8.30
CA VAL A 441 -23.48 -16.02 -7.87
C VAL A 441 -23.13 -15.02 -6.75
N GLY A 442 -22.06 -15.28 -5.98
CA GLY A 442 -21.58 -14.40 -4.91
C GLY A 442 -21.16 -13.02 -5.40
N GLY A 443 -20.39 -12.95 -6.50
CA GLY A 443 -19.88 -11.67 -7.04
C GLY A 443 -20.98 -10.76 -7.59
N ILE A 444 -22.03 -11.33 -8.19
CA ILE A 444 -23.21 -10.57 -8.66
C ILE A 444 -23.99 -10.01 -7.46
N VAL A 445 -24.14 -10.80 -6.39
CA VAL A 445 -24.79 -10.37 -5.14
C VAL A 445 -23.96 -9.30 -4.42
N GLU A 446 -22.63 -9.35 -4.51
CA GLU A 446 -21.73 -8.35 -3.93
C GLU A 446 -21.83 -7.01 -4.68
N VAL A 447 -21.80 -7.01 -6.02
CA VAL A 447 -21.99 -5.79 -6.83
C VAL A 447 -23.38 -5.20 -6.62
N ILE A 448 -24.44 -6.02 -6.63
CA ILE A 448 -25.80 -5.58 -6.30
C ILE A 448 -25.88 -5.06 -4.86
N GLY A 449 -25.18 -5.71 -3.92
CA GLY A 449 -25.11 -5.37 -2.50
C GLY A 449 -24.35 -4.07 -2.22
N MET A 450 -23.40 -3.67 -3.07
CA MET A 450 -22.72 -2.37 -3.00
C MET A 450 -23.60 -1.24 -3.55
N VAL A 451 -24.44 -1.52 -4.55
CA VAL A 451 -25.34 -0.54 -5.17
C VAL A 451 -26.61 -0.29 -4.34
N LEU A 452 -27.15 -1.33 -3.68
CA LEU A 452 -28.43 -1.28 -2.96
C LEU A 452 -28.51 -0.25 -1.82
N PRO A 453 -27.54 -0.16 -0.88
CA PRO A 453 -27.58 0.80 0.24
C PRO A 453 -27.49 2.25 -0.24
N ARG A 454 -26.94 2.48 -1.42
CA ARG A 454 -26.83 3.81 -2.05
C ARG A 454 -28.11 4.17 -2.79
N ALA A 455 -28.70 3.24 -3.53
CA ALA A 455 -30.04 3.40 -4.09
C ALA A 455 -31.09 3.67 -2.98
N GLN A 456 -30.97 3.02 -1.82
CA GLN A 456 -31.81 3.23 -0.65
C GLN A 456 -31.71 4.67 -0.12
N ARG A 457 -30.50 5.22 0.04
CA ARG A 457 -30.31 6.61 0.48
C ARG A 457 -30.88 7.63 -0.51
N ILE A 458 -30.71 7.39 -1.81
CA ILE A 458 -31.22 8.29 -2.85
C ILE A 458 -32.76 8.27 -2.91
N VAL A 459 -33.37 7.08 -2.83
CA VAL A 459 -34.84 6.93 -2.82
C VAL A 459 -35.44 7.53 -1.57
N SER A 460 -34.86 7.29 -0.39
CA SER A 460 -35.36 7.88 0.87
C SER A 460 -35.28 9.40 0.85
N ALA A 461 -34.16 9.98 0.39
CA ALA A 461 -34.01 11.43 0.28
C ALA A 461 -34.97 12.05 -0.75
N HIS A 462 -35.24 11.36 -1.87
CA HIS A 462 -36.23 11.79 -2.86
C HIS A 462 -37.67 11.77 -2.31
N LEU A 463 -38.03 10.75 -1.54
CA LEU A 463 -39.35 10.63 -0.91
C LEU A 463 -39.57 11.66 0.20
N GLU A 464 -38.53 11.96 0.98
CA GLU A 464 -38.54 13.06 1.96
C GLU A 464 -38.69 14.43 1.26
N ALA A 465 -37.96 14.66 0.17
CA ALA A 465 -38.04 15.90 -0.61
C ALA A 465 -39.42 16.13 -1.26
N GLN A 466 -40.18 15.06 -1.54
CA GLN A 466 -41.56 15.15 -2.03
C GLN A 466 -42.63 15.19 -0.93
N GLY A 467 -42.22 15.23 0.35
CA GLY A 467 -43.16 15.27 1.49
C GLY A 467 -43.94 13.97 1.69
N LEU A 468 -43.45 12.84 1.14
CA LEU A 468 -44.12 11.54 1.18
C LEU A 468 -43.82 10.74 2.46
N GLY A 469 -43.04 11.30 3.38
CA GLY A 469 -42.69 10.72 4.68
C GLY A 469 -41.69 9.56 4.58
N GLN A 470 -41.08 9.21 5.72
CA GLN A 470 -40.17 8.06 5.81
C GLN A 470 -40.93 6.77 5.55
N VAL A 471 -40.57 6.06 4.49
CA VAL A 471 -41.04 4.69 4.24
C VAL A 471 -40.22 3.76 5.15
N PRO A 472 -40.84 2.85 5.92
CA PRO A 472 -40.11 1.91 6.77
C PRO A 472 -39.08 1.10 5.95
N ASP A 473 -37.85 0.99 6.44
CA ASP A 473 -36.69 0.42 5.73
C ASP A 473 -36.96 -0.95 5.08
N TYR A 474 -37.86 -1.75 5.64
CA TYR A 474 -38.18 -3.09 5.12
C TYR A 474 -39.13 -3.09 3.90
N LEU A 475 -39.84 -1.98 3.63
CA LEU A 475 -40.85 -1.88 2.57
C LEU A 475 -40.28 -1.38 1.23
N VAL A 476 -39.22 -0.57 1.27
CA VAL A 476 -38.48 -0.12 0.06
C VAL A 476 -37.66 -1.26 -0.54
N LEU A 477 -37.04 -2.09 0.31
CA LEU A 477 -36.19 -3.23 -0.10
C LEU A 477 -36.97 -4.32 -0.86
N LYS A 478 -38.28 -4.47 -0.62
CA LYS A 478 -39.04 -5.60 -1.17
C LYS A 478 -39.76 -5.31 -2.49
N ASN A 479 -40.03 -4.05 -2.82
CA ASN A 479 -40.96 -3.71 -3.91
C ASN A 479 -40.39 -2.84 -5.04
N ILE A 480 -39.27 -2.14 -4.88
CA ILE A 480 -38.76 -1.25 -5.95
C ILE A 480 -37.49 -1.83 -6.58
N ALA A 481 -36.49 -2.19 -5.75
CA ALA A 481 -35.31 -2.91 -6.24
C ALA A 481 -35.70 -4.26 -6.87
N LEU A 482 -36.60 -5.02 -6.25
CA LEU A 482 -37.06 -6.31 -6.78
C LEU A 482 -37.95 -6.20 -8.02
N VAL A 483 -38.63 -5.08 -8.26
CA VAL A 483 -39.48 -4.91 -9.46
C VAL A 483 -38.65 -4.47 -10.66
N ASP A 484 -37.68 -3.58 -10.48
CA ASP A 484 -36.82 -3.15 -11.59
C ASP A 484 -35.68 -4.15 -11.84
N LEU A 485 -35.12 -4.82 -10.82
CA LEU A 485 -34.27 -5.99 -11.06
C LEU A 485 -35.05 -7.17 -11.65
N ASN A 486 -36.28 -7.47 -11.19
CA ASN A 486 -37.05 -8.53 -11.87
C ASN A 486 -37.43 -8.14 -13.28
N ARG A 487 -37.75 -6.88 -13.58
CA ARG A 487 -37.99 -6.44 -14.96
C ARG A 487 -36.74 -6.54 -15.80
N LEU A 488 -35.58 -6.18 -15.25
CA LEU A 488 -34.28 -6.29 -15.90
C LEU A 488 -33.92 -7.76 -16.15
N VAL A 489 -34.07 -8.63 -15.14
CA VAL A 489 -33.85 -10.08 -15.22
C VAL A 489 -34.85 -10.74 -16.17
N ILE A 490 -36.14 -10.37 -16.14
CA ILE A 490 -37.18 -10.89 -17.06
C ILE A 490 -36.87 -10.44 -18.49
N LYS A 491 -36.46 -9.19 -18.70
CA LYS A 491 -36.09 -8.66 -20.02
C LYS A 491 -34.82 -9.36 -20.55
N ILE A 492 -33.79 -9.51 -19.73
CA ILE A 492 -32.57 -10.26 -20.07
C ILE A 492 -32.90 -11.73 -20.36
N GLN A 493 -33.77 -12.37 -19.58
CA GLN A 493 -34.24 -13.75 -19.82
C GLN A 493 -35.09 -13.88 -21.08
N GLN A 494 -35.86 -12.85 -21.46
CA GLN A 494 -36.62 -12.81 -22.70
C GLN A 494 -35.70 -12.60 -23.91
N ASP A 495 -34.72 -11.70 -23.79
CA ASP A 495 -33.72 -11.41 -24.82
C ASP A 495 -32.72 -12.56 -25.01
N LEU A 496 -32.53 -13.42 -24.01
CA LEU A 496 -31.74 -14.64 -24.08
C LEU A 496 -32.51 -15.84 -24.68
N ARG A 497 -33.84 -15.80 -24.64
CA ARG A 497 -34.72 -16.88 -25.16
C ARG A 497 -35.10 -16.67 -26.63
N ASN A 498 -35.06 -15.43 -27.10
CA ASN A 498 -35.21 -15.05 -28.50
C ASN A 498 -33.85 -15.07 -29.18
#